data_AF-A0A2G6TKS9-F1
#
_entry.id   AF-A0A2G6TKS9-F1
#
_cell.length_a   1.000
_cell.length_b   1.000
_cell.length_c   1.000
_cell.angle_alpha   90.00
_cell.angle_beta   90.00
_cell.angle_gamma   90.00
#
_symmetry.space_group_name_H-M   'P 1'
#
loop_
_entity.id
_entity.type
_entity.pdbx_description
1 polymer ?
#
loop_
_entity_poly.entity_id
_entity_poly.type
_entity_poly.pdbx_seq_one_letter_code
_entity_poly.pdbx_strand_id
1 'polypeptide(L)'
;MRKSFLFILISIFIFSCSNKTQYVVENIFDNFSFNTTLSNSSEIVIKVYDSTITHNRSGSLESLIPTKEFKIKKRQQLEDFENIFMKAEKTGYCCCPISTYSIHFLNQKDTLDLFYVDTLEFKDKVRIFESSYQYSYIIDKQNWKEYLKEIEN
;
A
#
# COMPACT_ATOMS: atom_id res chain seq x y z
N MET A 1 -19.87 17.20 -40.56
CA MET A 1 -19.21 17.14 -39.23
C MET A 1 -18.56 15.77 -38.98
N ARG A 2 -17.66 15.30 -39.87
CA ARG A 2 -17.00 13.98 -39.74
C ARG A 2 -15.47 14.05 -39.75
N LYS A 3 -14.91 15.22 -40.11
CA LYS A 3 -13.45 15.44 -40.22
C LYS A 3 -12.82 16.01 -38.94
N SER A 4 -13.61 16.67 -38.08
CA SER A 4 -13.12 17.22 -36.81
C SER A 4 -12.91 16.17 -35.71
N PHE A 5 -13.55 15.00 -35.82
CA PHE A 5 -13.38 13.90 -34.85
C PHE A 5 -12.03 13.17 -35.02
N LEU A 6 -11.43 13.20 -36.21
CA LEU A 6 -10.12 12.57 -36.44
C LEU A 6 -8.97 13.36 -35.80
N PHE A 7 -9.08 14.68 -35.69
CA PHE A 7 -8.04 15.50 -35.09
C PHE A 7 -7.94 15.31 -33.57
N ILE A 8 -9.07 15.05 -32.89
CA ILE A 8 -9.08 14.75 -31.45
C ILE A 8 -8.44 13.39 -31.17
N LEU A 9 -8.70 12.37 -32.00
CA LEU A 9 -8.06 11.06 -31.87
C LEU A 9 -6.54 11.14 -32.08
N ILE A 10 -6.06 11.96 -33.02
CA ILE A 10 -4.62 12.10 -33.28
C ILE A 10 -3.91 12.85 -32.16
N SER A 11 -4.55 13.84 -31.52
CA SER A 11 -3.95 14.55 -30.36
C SER A 11 -3.78 13.69 -29.11
N ILE A 12 -4.55 12.60 -28.97
CA ILE A 12 -4.39 11.64 -27.85
C ILE A 12 -3.21 10.69 -28.10
N PHE A 13 -2.82 10.47 -29.36
CA PHE A 13 -1.69 9.59 -29.70
C PHE A 13 -0.30 10.23 -29.52
N ILE A 14 -0.19 11.56 -29.46
CA ILE A 14 1.12 12.25 -29.32
C ILE A 14 1.58 12.36 -27.86
N PHE A 15 0.74 12.00 -26.88
CA PHE A 15 1.14 11.92 -25.46
C PHE A 15 1.68 10.54 -25.05
N SER A 16 1.81 9.60 -25.99
CA SER A 16 2.41 8.30 -25.70
C SER A 16 3.94 8.38 -25.71
N CYS A 17 4.53 7.97 -24.59
CA CYS A 17 5.93 7.58 -24.40
C CYS A 17 6.96 8.68 -24.09
N SER A 18 6.76 9.37 -22.98
CA SER A 18 7.87 9.74 -22.07
C SER A 18 7.73 8.88 -20.81
N ASN A 19 8.59 7.88 -20.64
CA ASN A 19 8.59 7.00 -19.45
C ASN A 19 8.61 7.81 -18.14
N LYS A 20 9.25 8.99 -18.17
CA LYS A 20 9.34 9.90 -17.04
C LYS A 20 8.01 10.60 -16.73
N THR A 21 7.24 10.99 -17.74
CA THR A 21 5.95 11.68 -17.55
C THR A 21 4.90 10.71 -17.05
N GLN A 22 4.86 9.49 -17.58
CA GLN A 22 3.95 8.44 -17.11
C GLN A 22 4.22 8.09 -15.63
N TYR A 23 5.49 7.88 -15.27
CA TYR A 23 5.92 7.66 -13.89
C TYR A 23 5.51 8.78 -12.93
N VAL A 24 5.65 10.04 -13.35
CA VAL A 24 5.23 11.19 -12.53
C VAL A 24 3.72 11.23 -12.33
N VAL A 25 2.93 10.95 -13.37
CA VAL A 25 1.47 10.95 -13.29
C VAL A 25 0.97 9.79 -12.41
N GLU A 26 1.47 8.57 -12.62
CA GLU A 26 1.15 7.39 -11.80
C GLU A 26 1.53 7.61 -10.32
N ASN A 27 2.67 8.25 -10.05
CA ASN A 27 3.04 8.61 -8.67
C ASN A 27 2.09 9.62 -8.03
N ILE A 28 1.58 10.59 -8.78
CA ILE A 28 0.61 11.56 -8.25
C ILE A 28 -0.73 10.86 -7.96
N PHE A 29 -1.23 10.05 -8.89
CA PHE A 29 -2.53 9.38 -8.73
C PHE A 29 -2.52 8.36 -7.59
N ASP A 30 -1.47 7.55 -7.46
CA ASP A 30 -1.44 6.52 -6.42
C ASP A 30 -1.13 7.10 -5.03
N ASN A 31 -0.28 8.14 -4.93
CA ASN A 31 -0.12 8.87 -3.67
C ASN A 31 -1.42 9.53 -3.25
N PHE A 32 -2.16 10.09 -4.22
CA PHE A 32 -3.50 10.60 -3.97
C PHE A 32 -4.43 9.47 -3.50
N SER A 33 -4.37 8.27 -4.10
CA SER A 33 -5.15 7.11 -3.71
C SER A 33 -4.86 6.68 -2.27
N PHE A 34 -3.60 6.44 -1.91
CA PHE A 34 -3.20 6.04 -0.56
C PHE A 34 -3.57 7.07 0.50
N ASN A 35 -3.26 8.36 0.27
CA ASN A 35 -3.60 9.42 1.21
C ASN A 35 -5.12 9.60 1.34
N THR A 36 -5.86 9.44 0.24
CA THR A 36 -7.32 9.49 0.25
C THR A 36 -7.89 8.32 1.06
N THR A 37 -7.43 7.10 0.82
CA THR A 37 -7.80 5.91 1.59
C THR A 37 -7.54 6.11 3.09
N LEU A 38 -6.34 6.58 3.45
CA LEU A 38 -5.98 6.84 4.84
C LEU A 38 -6.88 7.92 5.46
N SER A 39 -7.10 9.04 4.77
CA SER A 39 -7.94 10.14 5.26
C SER A 39 -9.42 9.75 5.46
N ASN A 40 -9.92 8.83 4.64
CA ASN A 40 -11.29 8.31 4.72
C ASN A 40 -11.42 7.14 5.70
N SER A 41 -10.32 6.62 6.24
CA SER A 41 -10.33 5.50 7.17
C SER A 41 -10.69 5.98 8.57
N SER A 42 -11.69 5.31 9.16
CA SER A 42 -12.04 5.46 10.58
C SER A 42 -11.25 4.50 11.48
N GLU A 43 -10.73 3.42 10.90
CA GLU A 43 -9.98 2.39 11.59
C GLU A 43 -8.95 1.77 10.65
N ILE A 44 -7.78 1.44 11.18
CA ILE A 44 -6.81 0.57 10.53
C ILE A 44 -6.65 -0.69 11.38
N VAL A 45 -6.70 -1.85 10.74
CA VAL A 45 -6.42 -3.14 11.39
C VAL A 45 -5.17 -3.75 10.78
N ILE A 46 -4.13 -3.92 11.59
CA ILE A 46 -2.90 -4.60 11.19
C ILE A 46 -2.93 -6.02 11.76
N LYS A 47 -2.86 -7.03 10.90
CA LYS A 47 -2.82 -8.44 11.27
C LYS A 47 -1.44 -9.01 11.02
N VAL A 48 -0.93 -9.80 11.97
CA VAL A 48 0.38 -10.46 11.89
C VAL A 48 0.18 -11.95 11.60
N TYR A 49 1.04 -12.51 10.76
CA TYR A 49 0.98 -13.92 10.37
C TYR A 49 2.31 -14.64 10.60
N ASP A 50 2.24 -15.95 10.81
CA ASP A 50 3.42 -16.80 10.91
C ASP A 50 4.11 -16.93 9.54
N SER A 51 5.32 -16.35 9.42
CA SER A 51 6.10 -16.36 8.20
C SER A 51 6.47 -17.77 7.69
N THR A 52 6.55 -18.76 8.57
CA THR A 52 6.83 -20.15 8.17
C THR A 52 5.69 -20.77 7.37
N ILE A 53 4.47 -20.28 7.60
CA ILE A 53 3.26 -20.69 6.90
C ILE A 53 3.09 -19.90 5.60
N THR A 54 3.37 -18.59 5.63
CA THR A 54 3.16 -17.71 4.48
C THR A 54 4.23 -17.88 3.39
N HIS A 55 5.47 -18.22 3.77
CA HIS A 55 6.57 -18.42 2.82
C HIS A 55 6.29 -19.48 1.74
N ASN A 56 5.48 -20.49 2.07
CA ASN A 56 5.18 -21.61 1.18
C ASN A 56 3.87 -21.45 0.39
N ARG A 57 3.23 -20.28 0.44
CA ARG A 57 1.92 -20.06 -0.20
C ARG A 57 1.93 -18.86 -1.12
N SER A 58 1.52 -19.10 -2.37
CA SER A 58 1.01 -18.06 -3.27
C SER A 58 -0.50 -17.90 -3.02
N GLY A 59 -0.90 -16.94 -2.17
CA GLY A 59 -2.32 -16.73 -1.89
C GLY A 59 -2.58 -15.64 -0.85
N SER A 60 -3.84 -15.22 -0.75
CA SER A 60 -4.28 -14.21 0.21
C SER A 60 -4.10 -14.68 1.66
N LEU A 61 -3.50 -13.81 2.48
CA LEU A 61 -3.34 -14.02 3.93
C LEU A 61 -4.66 -14.11 4.68
N GLU A 62 -5.76 -13.65 4.09
CA GLU A 62 -7.06 -13.54 4.76
C GLU A 62 -7.72 -14.89 5.08
N SER A 63 -7.20 -15.98 4.51
CA SER A 63 -7.60 -17.35 4.87
C SER A 63 -6.88 -17.91 6.11
N LEU A 64 -5.83 -17.23 6.57
CA LEU A 64 -5.02 -17.65 7.71
C LEU A 64 -5.52 -17.01 9.00
N ILE A 65 -5.30 -17.70 10.11
CA ILE A 65 -5.55 -17.15 11.44
C ILE A 65 -4.37 -16.25 11.80
N PRO A 66 -4.58 -14.95 12.08
CA PRO A 66 -3.52 -14.06 12.49
C PRO A 66 -3.01 -14.44 13.88
N THR A 67 -1.70 -14.33 14.10
CA THR A 67 -1.07 -14.56 15.40
C THR A 67 -1.26 -13.37 16.34
N LYS A 68 -1.49 -12.18 15.78
CA LYS A 68 -1.73 -10.93 16.51
C LYS A 68 -2.52 -9.95 15.65
N GLU A 69 -3.33 -9.11 16.28
CA GLU A 69 -4.04 -8.00 15.62
C GLU A 69 -3.80 -6.70 16.39
N PHE A 70 -3.57 -5.61 15.65
CA PHE A 70 -3.54 -4.25 16.16
C PHE A 70 -4.71 -3.48 15.57
N LYS A 71 -5.48 -2.81 16.42
CA LYS A 71 -6.64 -2.00 16.00
C LYS A 71 -6.38 -0.53 16.30
N ILE A 72 -6.26 0.25 15.25
CA ILE A 72 -5.93 1.67 15.30
C ILE A 72 -7.20 2.46 15.06
N LYS A 73 -7.72 3.13 16.09
CA LYS A 73 -8.96 3.92 16.04
C LYS A 73 -8.76 5.37 16.49
N LYS A 74 -7.66 5.66 17.19
CA LYS A 74 -7.39 7.02 17.68
C LYS A 74 -6.83 7.85 16.53
N ARG A 75 -7.34 9.07 16.38
CA ARG A 75 -6.90 10.04 15.36
C ARG A 75 -5.36 10.21 15.35
N GLN A 76 -4.74 10.36 16.52
CA GLN A 76 -3.29 10.52 16.62
C GLN A 76 -2.54 9.30 16.05
N GLN A 77 -2.97 8.08 16.36
CA GLN A 77 -2.31 6.87 15.85
C GLN A 77 -2.46 6.74 14.32
N LEU A 78 -3.57 7.23 13.75
CA LEU A 78 -3.75 7.30 12.30
C LEU A 78 -2.80 8.32 11.65
N GLU A 79 -2.59 9.47 12.30
CA GLU A 79 -1.63 10.49 11.85
C GLU A 79 -0.19 9.99 12.00
N ASP A 80 0.13 9.26 13.08
CA ASP A 80 1.43 8.63 13.28
C ASP A 80 1.69 7.54 12.23
N PHE A 81 0.64 6.83 11.80
CA PHE A 81 0.73 5.89 10.68
C PHE A 81 1.07 6.61 9.37
N GLU A 82 0.48 7.78 9.08
CA GLU A 82 0.85 8.59 7.91
C GLU A 82 2.34 8.94 7.94
N ASN A 83 2.86 9.28 9.12
CA ASN A 83 4.24 9.72 9.30
C ASN A 83 5.26 8.63 8.94
N ILE A 84 4.92 7.34 9.05
CA ILE A 84 5.84 6.26 8.62
C ILE A 84 6.07 6.26 7.11
N PHE A 85 5.15 6.85 6.33
CA PHE A 85 5.23 6.94 4.87
C PHE A 85 5.83 8.26 4.35
N MET A 86 6.12 9.25 5.21
CA MET A 86 6.64 10.56 4.76
C MET A 86 7.95 10.47 3.93
N LYS A 87 8.77 9.44 4.16
CA LYS A 87 10.00 9.16 3.42
C LYS A 87 9.92 7.85 2.62
N ALA A 88 8.71 7.35 2.39
CA ALA A 88 8.51 6.13 1.64
C ALA A 88 8.98 6.31 0.18
N GLU A 89 9.70 5.33 -0.33
CA GLU A 89 9.94 5.23 -1.76
C GLU A 89 8.78 4.46 -2.40
N LYS A 90 8.07 5.11 -3.32
CA LYS A 90 7.06 4.44 -4.13
C LYS A 90 7.73 3.68 -5.28
N THR A 91 7.40 2.40 -5.41
CA THR A 91 7.92 1.51 -6.44
C THR A 91 6.77 0.77 -7.12
N GLY A 92 7.02 0.28 -8.34
CA GLY A 92 6.07 -0.59 -9.02
C GLY A 92 5.96 -1.95 -8.33
N TYR A 93 5.09 -2.81 -8.87
CA TYR A 93 5.01 -4.20 -8.45
C TYR A 93 6.35 -4.94 -8.57
N CYS A 94 6.68 -5.74 -7.56
CA CYS A 94 7.76 -6.73 -7.58
C CYS A 94 7.16 -8.11 -7.35
N CYS A 95 7.53 -9.09 -8.16
CA CYS A 95 7.02 -10.44 -7.94
C CYS A 95 7.45 -10.97 -6.59
N CYS A 96 6.53 -11.75 -6.03
CA CYS A 96 6.82 -12.79 -5.06
C CYS A 96 7.22 -12.31 -3.64
N PRO A 97 6.66 -11.21 -3.09
CA PRO A 97 6.91 -10.83 -1.70
C PRO A 97 6.32 -11.86 -0.73
N ILE A 98 6.99 -12.06 0.41
CA ILE A 98 6.50 -12.90 1.51
C ILE A 98 5.71 -12.03 2.45
N SER A 99 4.39 -12.10 2.35
CA SER A 99 3.51 -11.35 3.24
C SER A 99 3.59 -11.89 4.68
N THR A 100 3.95 -11.00 5.59
CA THR A 100 4.05 -11.25 7.05
C THR A 100 3.01 -10.47 7.84
N TYR A 101 2.44 -9.42 7.24
CA TYR A 101 1.32 -8.67 7.78
C TYR A 101 0.29 -8.38 6.68
N SER A 102 -0.94 -8.12 7.09
CA SER A 102 -1.93 -7.38 6.29
C SER A 102 -2.37 -6.11 7.02
N ILE A 103 -2.67 -5.07 6.25
CA ILE A 103 -3.13 -3.76 6.72
C ILE A 103 -4.48 -3.50 6.06
N HIS A 104 -5.53 -3.47 6.86
CA HIS A 104 -6.89 -3.18 6.42
C HIS A 104 -7.23 -1.74 6.74
N PHE A 105 -7.63 -0.99 5.72
CA PHE A 105 -8.17 0.36 5.86
C PHE A 105 -9.69 0.26 5.89
N LEU A 106 -10.32 0.70 6.97
CA LEU A 106 -11.74 0.51 7.21
C LEU A 106 -12.45 1.85 7.43
N ASN A 107 -13.63 1.99 6.83
CA ASN A 107 -14.61 2.98 7.23
C ASN A 107 -15.82 2.25 7.84
N GLN A 108 -15.97 2.33 9.15
CA GLN A 108 -16.94 1.56 9.92
C GLN A 108 -16.78 0.05 9.72
N LYS A 109 -17.62 -0.56 8.86
CA LYS A 109 -17.59 -2.00 8.54
C LYS A 109 -17.08 -2.29 7.13
N ASP A 110 -16.87 -1.25 6.32
CA ASP A 110 -16.49 -1.40 4.93
C ASP A 110 -14.96 -1.32 4.80
N THR A 111 -14.38 -2.29 4.10
CA THR A 111 -12.98 -2.26 3.71
C THR A 111 -12.80 -1.29 2.56
N LEU A 112 -12.04 -0.22 2.79
CA LEU A 112 -11.65 0.73 1.76
C LEU A 112 -10.49 0.18 0.94
N ASP A 113 -9.51 -0.41 1.60
CA ASP A 113 -8.30 -0.91 0.95
C ASP A 113 -7.61 -1.98 1.80
N LEU A 114 -6.75 -2.77 1.15
CA LEU A 114 -5.98 -3.85 1.73
C LEU A 114 -4.56 -3.85 1.18
N PHE A 115 -3.61 -3.74 2.10
CA PHE A 115 -2.18 -3.87 1.81
C PHE A 115 -1.61 -5.09 2.52
N TYR A 116 -0.53 -5.62 1.95
CA TYR A 116 0.30 -6.64 2.56
C TYR A 116 1.68 -6.07 2.85
N VAL A 117 2.38 -6.71 3.79
CA VAL A 117 3.68 -6.24 4.26
C VAL A 117 4.70 -7.37 4.23
N ASP A 118 5.78 -7.15 3.49
CA ASP A 118 6.98 -7.99 3.52
C ASP A 118 8.04 -7.33 4.41
N THR A 119 8.37 -8.01 5.50
CA THR A 119 9.41 -7.59 6.46
C THR A 119 10.68 -8.45 6.38
N LEU A 120 10.74 -9.40 5.45
CA LEU A 120 11.80 -10.40 5.32
C LEU A 120 12.72 -10.13 4.14
N GLU A 121 12.20 -9.63 3.02
CA GLU A 121 12.96 -9.38 1.80
C GLU A 121 14.16 -8.45 2.02
N PHE A 122 13.94 -7.35 2.74
CA PHE A 122 14.98 -6.36 3.01
C PHE A 122 15.43 -6.39 4.47
N LYS A 123 16.76 -6.28 4.66
CA LYS A 123 17.37 -6.24 5.99
C LYS A 123 16.85 -5.08 6.83
N ASP A 124 16.92 -3.87 6.26
CA ASP A 124 16.67 -2.59 6.96
C ASP A 124 15.44 -1.84 6.42
N LYS A 125 14.69 -2.47 5.51
CA LYS A 125 13.47 -1.89 4.92
C LYS A 125 12.28 -2.83 5.07
N VAL A 126 11.10 -2.27 4.87
CA VAL A 126 9.83 -2.99 4.83
C VAL A 126 9.12 -2.59 3.54
N ARG A 127 8.62 -3.59 2.81
CA ARG A 127 7.79 -3.36 1.62
C ARG A 127 6.33 -3.48 2.01
N ILE A 128 5.55 -2.46 1.72
CA ILE A 128 4.08 -2.43 1.90
C ILE A 128 3.48 -2.34 0.51
N PHE A 129 2.70 -3.32 0.09
CA PHE A 129 2.19 -3.41 -1.27
C PHE A 129 0.69 -3.63 -1.30
N GLU A 130 0.03 -3.03 -2.27
CA GLU A 130 -1.41 -3.14 -2.43
C GLU A 130 -1.78 -4.59 -2.78
N SER A 131 -2.90 -5.10 -2.26
CA SER A 131 -3.37 -6.46 -2.52
C SER A 131 -3.70 -6.74 -3.99
N SER A 132 -3.98 -5.69 -4.78
CA SER A 132 -4.17 -5.76 -6.23
C SER A 132 -2.84 -5.82 -7.02
N TYR A 133 -1.71 -5.67 -6.32
CA TYR A 133 -0.36 -5.69 -6.89
C TYR A 133 -0.09 -4.59 -7.92
N GLN A 134 -0.66 -3.39 -7.75
CA GLN A 134 -0.38 -2.27 -8.66
C GLN A 134 0.90 -1.50 -8.27
N TYR A 135 1.07 -1.21 -6.98
CA TYR A 135 2.23 -0.48 -6.47
C TYR A 135 2.65 -0.95 -5.08
N SER A 136 3.84 -0.51 -4.67
CA SER A 136 4.35 -0.74 -3.33
C SER A 136 5.14 0.45 -2.79
N TYR A 137 5.22 0.54 -1.47
CA TYR A 137 5.99 1.50 -0.72
C TYR A 137 7.12 0.78 0.00
N ILE A 138 8.32 1.35 -0.05
CA ILE A 138 9.45 0.92 0.76
C ILE A 138 9.65 1.94 1.87
N ILE A 139 9.50 1.49 3.11
CA ILE A 139 9.68 2.29 4.32
C ILE A 139 10.86 1.79 5.14
N ASP A 140 11.30 2.61 6.10
CA ASP A 140 12.32 2.20 7.06
C ASP A 140 11.79 1.16 8.05
N LYS A 141 12.54 0.07 8.24
CA LYS A 141 12.12 -1.02 9.13
C LYS A 141 12.11 -0.61 10.59
N GLN A 142 12.97 0.34 10.99
CA GLN A 142 12.98 0.83 12.35
C GLN A 142 11.70 1.62 12.65
N ASN A 143 11.31 2.53 11.76
CA ASN A 143 10.06 3.29 11.89
C ASN A 143 8.83 2.36 11.98
N TRP A 144 8.78 1.30 11.16
CA TRP A 144 7.71 0.31 11.23
C TRP A 144 7.65 -0.39 12.60
N LYS A 145 8.79 -0.81 13.14
CA LYS A 145 8.87 -1.47 14.46
C LYS A 145 8.48 -0.54 15.60
N GLU A 146 8.94 0.72 15.54
CA GLU A 146 8.62 1.74 16.55
C GLU A 146 7.12 2.00 16.58
N TYR A 147 6.50 2.22 15.41
CA TYR A 147 5.07 2.40 15.29
C TYR A 147 4.28 1.19 15.83
N LEU A 148 4.65 -0.04 15.45
CA LEU A 148 3.98 -1.24 15.98
C LEU A 148 4.08 -1.36 17.51
N LYS A 149 5.20 -0.94 18.09
CA LYS A 149 5.39 -0.92 19.54
C LYS A 149 4.53 0.16 20.22
N GLU A 150 4.37 1.32 19.59
CA GLU A 150 3.54 2.41 20.10
C GLU A 150 2.06 2.04 20.15
N ILE A 151 1.55 1.37 19.12
CA ILE A 151 0.14 0.95 19.06
C ILE A 151 -0.15 -0.32 19.89
N GLU A 152 0.88 -1.00 20.39
CA GLU A 152 0.75 -2.13 21.31
C GLU A 152 0.47 -1.70 22.75
N ASN A 153 0.87 -0.48 23.13
CA ASN A 153 0.72 0.09 24.48
C ASN A 153 -0.59 0.87 24.65
#